data_AF-I1C2G7-F1
#
_entry.id   AF-I1C2G7-F1
#
_cell.length_a   1.000
_cell.length_b   1.000
_cell.length_c   1.000
_cell.angle_alpha   90.00
_cell.angle_beta   90.00
_cell.angle_gamma   90.00
#
_symmetry.space_group_name_H-M   'P 1'
#
loop_
_entity.id
_entity.type
_entity.pdbx_description
1 polymer ?
#
loop_
_entity_poly.entity_id
_entity_poly.type
_entity_poly.pdbx_seq_one_letter_code
_entity_poly.pdbx_strand_id
1 'polypeptide(L)'
;MTQSKAYTSDQDLEEAKSQCHLRSAKRILDGLQKLGGIYVKLGQHVSTMSYILPVEWTSTLAVLQDRCDPSSEKDLKAMFLNDNHQPLEELFDEFDWQPLGVASLAQVHKARIGEQWVAVKFQHPRLDEFYQIDLQTVSFIVRSIKRMFPDFGFEWIMQEMEESLPQELDFVNEASNAQKVVNNFENCSTALVIPKVLWAKRRILCMEFKYRQKLQMYSQR
;
A
#
# COMPACT_ATOMS: atom_id res chain seq x y z
N MET A 1 -18.77 2.32 23.48
CA MET A 1 -20.04 2.56 24.20
C MET A 1 -19.80 3.65 25.23
N THR A 2 -20.06 4.90 24.86
CA THR A 2 -19.99 6.10 25.71
C THR A 2 -21.37 6.54 26.20
N GLN A 3 -22.47 5.96 25.69
CA GLN A 3 -23.84 6.42 25.93
C GLN A 3 -24.45 6.07 27.29
N SER A 4 -23.79 5.25 28.12
CA SER A 4 -24.32 4.84 29.43
C SER A 4 -23.77 5.66 30.61
N LYS A 5 -22.77 6.53 30.39
CA LYS A 5 -22.17 7.34 31.45
C LYS A 5 -22.77 8.75 31.44
N ALA A 6 -23.20 9.22 32.60
CA ALA A 6 -23.47 10.64 32.80
C ALA A 6 -22.13 11.39 32.87
N TYR A 7 -21.95 12.43 32.06
CA TYR A 7 -20.76 13.28 32.06
C TYR A 7 -21.07 14.58 32.78
N THR A 8 -20.12 15.06 33.57
CA THR A 8 -20.24 16.26 34.41
C THR A 8 -20.15 17.56 33.63
N SER A 9 -19.58 17.54 32.42
CA SER A 9 -19.47 18.70 31.52
C SER A 9 -19.37 18.27 30.05
N ASP A 10 -19.62 19.20 29.12
CA ASP A 10 -19.42 18.98 27.69
C ASP A 10 -17.96 18.68 27.34
N GLN A 11 -17.01 19.28 28.10
CA GLN A 11 -15.58 19.01 27.95
C GLN A 11 -15.24 17.56 28.33
N ASP A 12 -15.82 17.03 29.41
CA ASP A 12 -15.62 15.64 29.81
C ASP A 12 -16.20 14.65 28.78
N LEU A 13 -17.31 15.02 28.13
CA LEU A 13 -17.92 14.23 27.07
C LEU A 13 -17.05 14.20 25.81
N GLU A 14 -16.53 15.34 25.38
CA GLU A 14 -15.64 15.41 24.20
C GLU A 14 -14.32 14.67 24.43
N GLU A 15 -13.71 14.80 25.61
CA GLU A 15 -12.53 14.01 25.98
C GLU A 15 -12.85 12.50 25.95
N ALA A 16 -13.98 12.09 26.53
CA ALA A 16 -14.38 10.68 26.51
C ALA A 16 -14.63 10.14 25.10
N LYS A 17 -15.17 10.97 24.19
CA LYS A 17 -15.31 10.64 22.76
C LYS A 17 -13.96 10.51 22.08
N SER A 18 -13.06 11.48 22.25
CA SER A 18 -11.70 11.45 21.72
C SER A 18 -10.96 10.18 22.15
N GLN A 19 -10.96 9.86 23.45
CA GLN A 19 -10.34 8.63 23.97
C GLN A 19 -10.99 7.36 23.41
N CYS A 20 -12.30 7.38 23.16
CA CYS A 20 -12.99 6.28 22.51
C CYS A 20 -12.56 6.11 21.05
N HIS A 21 -12.43 7.20 20.30
CA HIS A 21 -11.93 7.19 18.92
C HIS A 21 -10.48 6.70 18.86
N LEU A 22 -9.59 7.24 19.68
CA LEU A 22 -8.18 6.84 19.73
C LEU A 22 -8.01 5.35 20.03
N ARG A 23 -8.73 4.83 21.03
CA ARG A 23 -8.69 3.40 21.35
C ARG A 23 -9.19 2.54 20.18
N SER A 24 -10.22 2.98 19.48
CA SER A 24 -10.78 2.25 18.35
C SER A 24 -9.84 2.28 17.15
N ALA A 25 -9.27 3.45 16.83
CA ALA A 25 -8.28 3.63 15.77
C ALA A 25 -7.04 2.75 15.99
N LYS A 26 -6.51 2.69 17.22
CA LYS A 26 -5.38 1.81 17.55
C LYS A 26 -5.68 0.32 17.37
N ARG A 27 -6.89 -0.12 17.73
CA ARG A 27 -7.31 -1.52 17.53
C ARG A 27 -7.47 -1.86 16.05
N ILE A 28 -8.04 -0.94 15.28
CA ILE A 28 -8.13 -1.11 13.82
C ILE A 28 -6.74 -1.13 13.20
N LEU A 29 -5.84 -0.21 13.56
CA LEU A 29 -4.46 -0.19 13.09
C LEU A 29 -3.78 -1.55 13.26
N ASP A 30 -3.81 -2.12 14.47
CA ASP A 30 -3.23 -3.44 14.77
C ASP A 30 -3.84 -4.55 13.89
N GLY A 31 -5.16 -4.52 13.69
CA GLY A 31 -5.84 -5.45 12.79
C GLY A 31 -5.41 -5.30 11.33
N LEU A 32 -5.35 -4.07 10.81
CA LEU A 32 -4.95 -3.81 9.42
C LEU A 32 -3.50 -4.21 9.17
N GLN A 33 -2.59 -3.97 10.11
CA GLN A 33 -1.19 -4.39 9.99
C GLN A 33 -1.04 -5.91 9.98
N LYS A 34 -1.77 -6.62 10.86
CA LYS A 34 -1.74 -8.09 10.91
C LYS A 34 -2.29 -8.75 9.64
N LEU A 35 -3.30 -8.15 9.03
CA LEU A 35 -3.89 -8.64 7.79
C LEU A 35 -3.03 -8.29 6.57
N GLY A 36 -2.38 -7.12 6.57
CA GLY A 36 -1.53 -6.67 5.49
C GLY A 36 -2.31 -6.30 4.22
N GLY A 37 -1.59 -6.08 3.12
CA GLY A 37 -2.19 -6.04 1.79
C GLY A 37 -3.29 -5.00 1.59
N ILE A 38 -4.44 -5.46 1.10
CA ILE A 38 -5.64 -4.64 0.85
C ILE A 38 -6.10 -3.89 2.11
N TYR A 39 -5.95 -4.49 3.29
CA TYR A 39 -6.35 -3.86 4.55
C TYR A 39 -5.45 -2.69 4.92
N VAL A 40 -4.15 -2.80 4.64
CA VAL A 40 -3.22 -1.67 4.78
C VAL A 40 -3.59 -0.56 3.81
N LYS A 41 -3.91 -0.90 2.55
CA LYS A 41 -4.37 0.08 1.55
C LYS A 41 -5.68 0.77 1.98
N LEU A 42 -6.64 0.04 2.55
CA LEU A 42 -7.85 0.62 3.14
C LEU A 42 -7.50 1.64 4.23
N GLY A 43 -6.59 1.27 5.15
CA GLY A 43 -6.11 2.17 6.20
C GLY A 43 -5.42 3.43 5.66
N GLN A 44 -4.67 3.30 4.56
CA GLN A 44 -4.07 4.42 3.85
C GLN A 44 -5.13 5.38 3.28
N HIS A 45 -6.22 4.87 2.69
CA HIS A 45 -7.32 5.73 2.27
C HIS A 45 -7.99 6.42 3.47
N VAL A 46 -8.28 5.67 4.55
CA VAL A 46 -8.90 6.22 5.76
C VAL A 46 -8.01 7.31 6.38
N SER A 47 -6.68 7.18 6.33
CA SER A 47 -5.77 8.16 6.92
C SER A 47 -5.80 9.53 6.24
N THR A 48 -6.25 9.62 4.98
CA THR A 48 -6.29 10.89 4.23
C THR A 48 -7.60 11.66 4.43
N MET A 49 -8.56 11.13 5.18
CA MET A 49 -9.91 11.69 5.34
C MET A 49 -10.03 12.65 6.52
N SER A 50 -9.08 13.57 6.64
CA SER A 50 -9.01 14.52 7.77
C SER A 50 -10.22 15.44 7.90
N TYR A 51 -10.99 15.61 6.83
CA TYR A 51 -12.19 16.44 6.78
C TYR A 51 -13.49 15.68 7.11
N ILE A 52 -13.45 14.34 7.17
CA ILE A 52 -14.61 13.49 7.48
C ILE A 52 -14.45 12.82 8.84
N LEU A 53 -13.23 12.40 9.17
CA LEU A 53 -12.94 11.58 10.34
C LEU A 53 -12.31 12.36 11.47
N PRO A 54 -12.58 11.97 12.74
CA PRO A 54 -11.84 12.49 13.88
C PRO A 54 -10.33 12.33 13.71
N VAL A 55 -9.57 13.31 14.19
CA VAL A 55 -8.11 13.36 14.05
C VAL A 55 -7.42 12.12 14.61
N GLU A 56 -8.00 11.47 15.62
CA GLU A 56 -7.46 10.26 16.22
C GLU A 56 -7.41 9.10 15.22
N TRP A 57 -8.34 9.02 14.26
CA TRP A 57 -8.32 8.00 13.21
C TRP A 57 -7.25 8.30 12.17
N THR A 58 -7.24 9.51 11.63
CA THR A 58 -6.35 9.88 10.53
C THR A 58 -4.89 9.92 10.95
N SER A 59 -4.59 10.50 12.11
CA SER A 59 -3.23 10.52 12.67
C SER A 59 -2.73 9.14 13.06
N THR A 60 -3.58 8.28 13.65
CA THR A 60 -3.18 6.92 14.04
C THR A 60 -2.88 6.05 12.82
N LEU A 61 -3.71 6.14 11.77
CA LEU A 61 -3.54 5.32 10.56
C LEU A 61 -2.52 5.87 9.57
N ALA A 62 -2.07 7.13 9.71
CA ALA A 62 -1.04 7.74 8.86
C ALA A 62 0.26 6.92 8.80
N VAL A 63 0.58 6.17 9.86
CA VAL A 63 1.77 5.28 9.89
C VAL A 63 1.76 4.23 8.78
N LEU A 64 0.57 3.85 8.28
CA LEU A 64 0.41 2.87 7.20
C LEU A 64 0.88 3.40 5.84
N GLN A 65 1.08 4.71 5.69
CA GLN A 65 1.63 5.31 4.47
C GLN A 65 3.11 4.96 4.28
N ASP A 66 3.87 4.91 5.39
CA ASP A 66 5.33 4.78 5.37
C ASP A 66 5.84 3.42 5.87
N ARG A 67 5.00 2.64 6.58
CA ARG A 67 5.41 1.39 7.23
C ARG A 67 4.53 0.22 6.82
N CYS A 68 5.08 -0.61 5.95
CA CYS A 68 4.53 -1.92 5.60
C CYS A 68 5.55 -3.01 5.95
N ASP A 69 5.07 -4.14 6.45
CA ASP A 69 5.95 -5.27 6.78
C ASP A 69 6.32 -6.03 5.50
N PRO A 70 7.59 -6.39 5.30
CA PRO A 70 8.01 -7.15 4.13
C PRO A 70 7.57 -8.61 4.24
N SER A 71 7.24 -9.20 3.09
CA SER A 71 7.23 -10.65 2.91
C SER A 71 8.61 -11.24 3.16
N SER A 72 8.62 -12.48 3.66
CA SER A 72 9.86 -13.21 3.88
C SER A 72 10.54 -13.60 2.55
N GLU A 73 11.87 -13.75 2.58
CA GLU A 73 12.64 -14.30 1.46
C GLU A 73 12.04 -15.62 0.97
N LYS A 74 11.69 -16.51 1.91
CA LYS A 74 11.13 -17.83 1.62
C LYS A 74 9.86 -17.73 0.79
N ASP A 75 8.94 -16.85 1.19
CA ASP A 75 7.65 -16.70 0.50
C ASP A 75 7.84 -16.07 -0.89
N LEU A 76 8.75 -15.11 -1.02
CA LEU A 76 9.08 -14.50 -2.32
C LEU A 76 9.73 -15.49 -3.28
N LYS A 77 10.70 -16.30 -2.82
CA LYS A 77 11.31 -17.35 -3.63
C LYS A 77 10.28 -18.38 -4.08
N ALA A 78 9.40 -18.82 -3.17
CA ALA A 78 8.34 -19.76 -3.50
C ALA A 78 7.37 -19.20 -4.55
N MET A 79 6.93 -17.95 -4.38
CA MET A 79 6.10 -17.25 -5.36
C MET A 79 6.79 -17.13 -6.72
N PHE A 80 8.05 -16.68 -6.75
CA PHE A 80 8.81 -16.53 -7.99
C PHE A 80 8.97 -17.87 -8.73
N LEU A 81 9.32 -18.94 -8.01
CA LEU A 81 9.46 -20.26 -8.59
C LEU A 81 8.13 -20.76 -9.20
N ASN A 82 7.02 -20.58 -8.48
CA ASN A 82 5.70 -20.98 -8.96
C ASN A 82 5.29 -20.20 -10.22
N ASP A 83 5.54 -18.89 -10.26
CA ASP A 83 5.13 -18.01 -11.36
C ASP A 83 6.07 -18.10 -12.59
N ASN A 84 7.35 -18.42 -12.38
CA ASN A 84 8.36 -18.41 -13.43
C ASN A 84 8.84 -19.81 -13.85
N HIS A 85 8.49 -20.86 -13.10
CA HIS A 85 8.95 -22.24 -13.31
C HIS A 85 10.47 -22.42 -13.30
N GLN A 86 11.20 -21.45 -12.73
CA GLN A 86 12.65 -21.47 -12.56
C GLN A 86 13.02 -20.71 -11.27
N PRO A 87 14.11 -21.08 -10.59
CA PRO A 87 14.57 -20.38 -9.39
C PRO A 87 15.01 -18.95 -9.70
N LEU A 88 14.99 -18.10 -8.68
CA LEU A 88 15.36 -16.68 -8.80
C LEU A 88 16.84 -16.52 -9.17
N GLU A 89 17.67 -17.42 -8.64
CA GLU A 89 19.12 -17.49 -8.82
C GLU A 89 19.53 -17.80 -10.27
N GLU A 90 18.63 -18.31 -11.12
CA GLU A 90 18.90 -18.47 -12.56
C GLU A 90 18.75 -17.16 -13.34
N LEU A 91 18.04 -16.18 -12.79
CA LEU A 91 17.79 -14.89 -13.46
C LEU A 91 18.67 -13.76 -12.92
N PHE A 92 19.04 -13.80 -11.65
CA PHE A 92 19.82 -12.75 -10.99
C PHE A 92 21.11 -13.31 -10.41
N ASP A 93 22.24 -12.68 -10.77
CA ASP A 93 23.57 -13.06 -10.28
C ASP A 93 23.77 -12.71 -8.80
N GLU A 94 23.16 -11.59 -8.37
CA GLU A 94 23.15 -11.13 -6.98
C GLU A 94 21.76 -10.60 -6.64
N PHE A 95 21.32 -10.82 -5.41
CA PHE A 95 20.03 -10.35 -4.92
C PHE A 95 20.14 -9.93 -3.46
N ASP A 96 19.74 -8.69 -3.16
CA ASP A 96 19.68 -8.14 -1.81
C ASP A 96 18.30 -8.40 -1.20
N TRP A 97 18.27 -9.28 -0.20
CA TRP A 97 17.04 -9.63 0.52
C TRP A 97 16.58 -8.55 1.50
N GLN A 98 17.38 -7.52 1.74
CA GLN A 98 16.90 -6.33 2.40
C GLN A 98 16.11 -5.48 1.40
N PRO A 99 14.79 -5.27 1.61
CA PRO A 99 13.99 -4.48 0.68
C PRO A 99 14.46 -3.02 0.67
N LEU A 100 14.56 -2.45 -0.52
CA LEU A 100 14.77 -1.01 -0.74
C LEU A 100 13.56 -0.19 -0.29
N GLY A 101 12.37 -0.78 -0.38
CA GLY A 101 11.12 -0.17 0.03
C GLY A 101 9.98 -1.20 0.06
N VAL A 102 9.03 -0.99 0.95
CA VAL A 102 7.85 -1.83 1.12
C VAL A 102 6.61 -0.92 1.06
N ALA A 103 5.66 -1.29 0.21
CA ALA A 103 4.37 -0.64 0.06
C ALA A 103 3.25 -1.63 0.41
N SER A 104 2.00 -1.18 0.39
CA SER A 104 0.86 -2.01 0.81
C SER A 104 0.68 -3.29 -0.01
N LEU A 105 0.99 -3.26 -1.31
CA LEU A 105 0.79 -4.40 -2.21
C LEU A 105 2.08 -5.10 -2.64
N ALA A 106 3.23 -4.48 -2.40
CA ALA A 106 4.48 -4.90 -3.03
C ALA A 106 5.71 -4.42 -2.27
N GLN A 107 6.83 -5.09 -2.50
CA GLN A 107 8.15 -4.66 -2.03
C GLN A 107 9.17 -4.67 -3.15
N VAL A 108 10.18 -3.81 -3.03
CA VAL A 108 11.23 -3.63 -4.04
C VAL A 108 12.57 -4.06 -3.48
N HIS A 109 13.30 -4.84 -4.25
CA HIS A 109 14.64 -5.34 -3.93
C HIS A 109 15.67 -4.85 -4.95
N LYS A 110 16.93 -4.82 -4.54
CA LYS A 110 18.05 -4.57 -5.44
C LYS A 110 18.60 -5.91 -5.91
N ALA A 111 18.86 -6.04 -7.21
CA ALA A 111 19.47 -7.24 -7.78
C ALA A 111 20.42 -6.89 -8.92
N ARG A 112 21.19 -7.88 -9.40
CA ARG A 112 22.13 -7.75 -10.52
C ARG A 112 21.82 -8.77 -11.62
N ILE A 113 21.85 -8.31 -12.87
CA ILE A 113 21.77 -9.15 -14.08
C ILE A 113 22.94 -8.75 -14.99
N GLY A 114 23.91 -9.65 -15.17
CA GLY A 114 25.19 -9.34 -15.81
C GLY A 114 25.89 -8.18 -15.10
N GLU A 115 26.25 -7.14 -15.84
CA GLU A 115 26.88 -5.93 -15.29
C GLU A 115 25.87 -4.87 -14.81
N GLN A 116 24.57 -5.11 -14.96
CA GLN A 116 23.53 -4.12 -14.70
C GLN A 116 22.85 -4.33 -13.34
N TRP A 117 22.78 -3.27 -12.53
CA TRP A 117 21.93 -3.22 -11.35
C TRP A 117 20.47 -2.95 -11.72
N VAL A 118 19.57 -3.70 -11.10
CA VAL A 118 18.12 -3.64 -11.34
C VAL A 118 17.36 -3.52 -10.02
N ALA A 119 16.20 -2.88 -10.08
CA ALA A 119 15.20 -2.89 -9.03
C ALA A 119 14.13 -3.92 -9.40
N VAL A 120 13.84 -4.83 -8.49
CA VAL A 120 12.87 -5.91 -8.69
C VAL A 120 11.72 -5.73 -7.71
N LYS A 121 10.55 -5.40 -8.22
CA LYS A 121 9.32 -5.24 -7.46
C LYS A 121 8.56 -6.55 -7.46
N PHE A 122 8.24 -7.06 -6.28
CA PHE A 122 7.45 -8.25 -6.05
C PHE A 122 6.14 -7.88 -5.39
N GLN A 123 5.02 -8.45 -5.85
CA GLN A 123 3.81 -8.43 -5.05
C GLN A 123 3.98 -9.24 -3.76
N HIS A 124 3.26 -8.88 -2.71
CA HIS A 124 3.20 -9.75 -1.53
C HIS A 124 2.52 -11.09 -1.91
N PRO A 125 3.12 -12.26 -1.60
CA PRO A 125 2.61 -13.56 -2.03
C PRO A 125 1.16 -13.83 -1.61
N ARG A 126 0.77 -13.37 -0.42
CA ARG A 126 -0.57 -13.56 0.16
C ARG A 126 -1.70 -12.82 -0.56
N LEU A 127 -1.37 -11.81 -1.36
CA LEU A 127 -2.39 -11.01 -2.04
C LEU A 127 -3.15 -11.82 -3.07
N ASP A 128 -2.44 -12.50 -3.96
CA ASP A 128 -3.07 -13.14 -5.11
C ASP A 128 -4.03 -14.26 -4.73
N GLU A 129 -3.76 -14.97 -3.63
CA GLU A 129 -4.62 -16.05 -3.15
C GLU A 129 -5.97 -15.54 -2.62
N PHE A 130 -6.00 -14.36 -2.01
CA PHE A 130 -7.16 -13.89 -1.25
C PHE A 130 -7.76 -12.56 -1.71
N TYR A 131 -7.15 -11.86 -2.69
CA TYR A 131 -7.53 -10.47 -2.99
C TYR A 131 -9.01 -10.30 -3.31
N GLN A 132 -9.63 -11.24 -4.04
CA GLN A 132 -11.05 -11.15 -4.40
C GLN A 132 -11.95 -11.29 -3.16
N ILE A 133 -11.64 -12.23 -2.28
CA ILE A 133 -12.40 -12.50 -1.06
C ILE A 133 -12.20 -11.35 -0.06
N ASP A 134 -10.97 -10.84 0.06
CA ASP A 134 -10.64 -9.71 0.91
C ASP A 134 -11.36 -8.44 0.45
N LEU A 135 -11.40 -8.19 -0.87
CA LEU A 135 -12.12 -7.06 -1.46
C LEU A 135 -13.63 -7.18 -1.21
N GLN A 136 -14.21 -8.36 -1.39
CA GLN A 136 -15.62 -8.61 -1.06
C GLN A 136 -15.91 -8.38 0.42
N THR A 137 -15.01 -8.83 1.30
CA THR A 137 -15.14 -8.68 2.76
C THR A 137 -15.09 -7.20 3.14
N VAL A 138 -14.14 -6.45 2.61
CA VAL A 138 -14.01 -5.00 2.83
C VAL A 138 -15.25 -4.26 2.29
N SER A 139 -15.70 -4.58 1.08
CA SER A 139 -16.92 -4.02 0.48
C SER A 139 -18.16 -4.28 1.35
N PHE A 140 -18.31 -5.51 1.87
CA PHE A 140 -19.39 -5.86 2.79
C PHE A 140 -19.35 -5.06 4.10
N ILE A 141 -18.17 -4.91 4.70
CA ILE A 141 -18.00 -4.14 5.94
C ILE A 141 -18.37 -2.68 5.72
N VAL A 142 -17.86 -2.04 4.66
CA VAL A 142 -18.11 -0.63 4.38
C VAL A 142 -19.60 -0.38 4.08
N ARG A 143 -20.25 -1.24 3.29
CA ARG A 143 -21.69 -1.16 3.03
C ARG A 143 -22.52 -1.35 4.30
N SER A 144 -22.09 -2.24 5.19
CA SER A 144 -22.75 -2.44 6.49
C SER A 144 -22.66 -1.22 7.40
N ILE A 145 -21.49 -0.56 7.43
CA ILE A 145 -21.27 0.70 8.15
C ILE A 145 -22.18 1.80 7.58
N LYS A 146 -22.23 1.95 6.25
CA LYS A 146 -23.12 2.91 5.57
C LYS A 146 -24.59 2.70 5.94
N ARG A 147 -25.05 1.45 6.02
CA ARG A 147 -26.44 1.14 6.39
C ARG A 147 -26.75 1.52 7.85
N MET A 148 -25.77 1.42 8.74
CA MET A 148 -25.90 1.78 10.15
C MET A 148 -25.74 3.29 10.39
N PHE A 149 -24.91 3.94 9.57
CA PHE A 149 -24.60 5.37 9.63
C PHE A 149 -24.75 5.98 8.23
N PRO A 150 -25.98 6.33 7.81
CA PRO A 150 -26.24 6.83 6.46
C PRO A 150 -25.46 8.10 6.09
N ASP A 151 -25.15 8.94 7.08
CA ASP A 151 -24.38 10.17 6.87
C ASP A 151 -22.88 9.93 6.63
N PHE A 152 -22.42 8.67 6.78
CA PHE A 152 -21.03 8.30 6.59
C PHE A 152 -20.70 8.10 5.09
N GLY A 153 -19.79 8.91 4.55
CA GLY A 153 -19.48 8.97 3.12
C GLY A 153 -18.26 8.15 2.68
N PHE A 154 -18.29 6.82 2.84
CA PHE A 154 -17.16 5.92 2.51
C PHE A 154 -17.31 5.12 1.21
N GLU A 155 -18.44 5.23 0.52
CA GLU A 155 -18.74 4.40 -0.67
C GLU A 155 -17.73 4.63 -1.80
N TRP A 156 -17.24 5.85 -1.96
CA TRP A 156 -16.23 6.19 -2.97
C TRP A 156 -14.90 5.46 -2.77
N ILE A 157 -14.53 5.12 -1.53
CA ILE A 157 -13.30 4.36 -1.26
C ILE A 157 -13.41 2.96 -1.85
N MET A 158 -14.58 2.35 -1.70
CA MET A 158 -14.82 1.02 -2.24
C MET A 158 -14.78 1.04 -3.75
N GLN A 159 -15.40 2.05 -4.37
CA GLN A 159 -15.31 2.24 -5.80
C GLN A 159 -13.85 2.41 -6.26
N GLU A 160 -13.10 3.30 -5.60
CA GLU A 160 -11.68 3.53 -5.90
C GLU A 160 -10.85 2.25 -5.75
N MET A 161 -11.07 1.48 -4.68
CA MET A 161 -10.35 0.22 -4.46
C MET A 161 -10.76 -0.86 -5.47
N GLU A 162 -12.05 -0.99 -5.78
CA GLU A 162 -12.57 -1.94 -6.77
C GLU A 162 -12.04 -1.64 -8.19
N GLU A 163 -11.85 -0.36 -8.53
CA GLU A 163 -11.30 0.08 -9.82
C GLU A 163 -9.76 0.01 -9.88
N SER A 164 -9.06 0.44 -8.82
CA SER A 164 -7.60 0.56 -8.81
C SER A 164 -6.87 -0.75 -8.49
N LEU A 165 -7.38 -1.58 -7.56
CA LEU A 165 -6.67 -2.78 -7.11
C LEU A 165 -6.38 -3.78 -8.23
N PRO A 166 -7.32 -4.11 -9.14
CA PRO A 166 -7.03 -5.03 -10.24
C PRO A 166 -5.90 -4.51 -11.15
N GLN A 167 -5.82 -3.19 -11.33
CA GLN A 167 -4.78 -2.56 -12.14
C GLN A 167 -3.43 -2.56 -11.42
N GLU A 168 -3.42 -2.32 -10.11
CA GLU A 168 -2.20 -2.34 -9.29
C GLU A 168 -1.65 -3.76 -9.05
N LEU A 169 -2.52 -4.78 -9.09
CA LEU A 169 -2.16 -6.20 -8.98
C LEU A 169 -1.73 -6.83 -10.33
N ASP A 170 -1.63 -6.03 -11.39
CA ASP A 170 -1.04 -6.46 -12.65
C ASP A 170 0.08 -5.51 -13.06
N PHE A 171 1.31 -5.88 -12.76
CA PHE A 171 2.47 -5.05 -13.08
C PHE A 171 2.77 -4.96 -14.58
N VAL A 172 2.11 -5.74 -15.43
CA VAL A 172 2.17 -5.50 -16.88
C VAL A 172 1.48 -4.17 -17.22
N ASN A 173 0.38 -3.85 -16.52
CA ASN A 173 -0.28 -2.55 -16.65
C ASN A 173 0.61 -1.42 -16.13
N GLU A 174 1.28 -1.62 -15.00
CA GLU A 174 2.24 -0.65 -14.45
C GLU A 174 3.38 -0.38 -15.44
N ALA A 175 3.96 -1.42 -16.05
CA ALA A 175 4.99 -1.28 -17.08
C ALA A 175 4.50 -0.52 -18.32
N SER A 176 3.29 -0.84 -18.80
CA SER A 176 2.66 -0.12 -19.92
C SER A 176 2.45 1.35 -19.58
N ASN A 177 1.96 1.65 -18.37
CA ASN A 177 1.75 3.01 -17.91
C ASN A 177 3.07 3.77 -17.76
N ALA A 178 4.13 3.15 -17.23
CA ALA A 178 5.45 3.75 -17.19
C ALA A 178 5.95 4.17 -18.58
N GLN A 179 5.74 3.32 -19.59
CA GLN A 179 6.10 3.65 -20.97
C GLN A 179 5.26 4.81 -21.54
N LYS A 180 3.95 4.84 -21.26
CA LYS A 180 3.10 5.98 -21.66
C LYS A 180 3.60 7.29 -21.04
N VAL A 181 4.00 7.27 -19.77
CA VAL A 181 4.55 8.46 -19.12
C VAL A 181 5.86 8.87 -19.80
N VAL A 182 6.77 7.95 -20.13
CA VAL A 182 7.98 8.28 -20.91
C VAL A 182 7.61 9.03 -22.20
N ASN A 183 6.70 8.46 -22.99
CA ASN A 183 6.28 9.04 -24.27
C ASN A 183 5.64 10.43 -24.09
N ASN A 184 4.81 10.62 -23.07
CA ASN A 184 4.16 11.90 -22.79
C ASN A 184 5.15 13.02 -22.44
N PHE A 185 6.33 12.68 -21.92
CA PHE A 185 7.36 13.63 -21.51
C PHE A 185 8.55 13.70 -22.49
N GLU A 186 8.54 12.99 -23.63
CA GLU A 186 9.63 13.01 -24.62
C GLU A 186 10.02 14.42 -25.08
N ASN A 187 9.04 15.32 -25.18
CA ASN A 187 9.22 16.69 -25.67
C ASN A 187 9.22 17.74 -24.53
N CYS A 188 9.31 17.32 -23.28
CA CYS A 188 9.30 18.21 -22.13
C CYS A 188 10.57 18.05 -21.29
N SER A 189 11.24 19.16 -20.99
CA SER A 189 12.28 19.16 -19.97
C SER A 189 11.61 18.96 -18.60
N THR A 190 11.90 17.83 -17.95
CA THR A 190 11.35 17.49 -16.63
C THR A 190 12.44 16.90 -15.74
N ALA A 191 12.33 17.15 -14.43
CA ALA A 191 13.16 16.50 -13.42
C ALA A 191 12.70 15.06 -13.13
N LEU A 192 11.59 14.62 -13.72
CA LEU A 192 11.03 13.28 -13.56
C LEU A 192 11.91 12.25 -14.28
N VAL A 193 12.52 11.34 -13.51
CA VAL A 193 13.25 10.19 -14.04
C VAL A 193 12.37 8.96 -13.92
N ILE A 194 12.03 8.35 -15.05
CA ILE A 194 11.25 7.12 -15.12
C ILE A 194 12.23 5.98 -15.40
N PRO A 195 12.41 5.02 -14.48
CA PRO A 195 13.30 3.89 -14.70
C PRO A 195 12.87 3.09 -15.92
N LYS A 196 13.82 2.67 -16.75
CA LYS A 196 13.52 1.79 -17.89
C LYS A 196 13.02 0.45 -17.37
N VAL A 197 11.87 0.00 -17.84
CA VAL A 197 11.37 -1.36 -17.58
C VAL A 197 12.18 -2.34 -18.41
N LEU A 198 12.74 -3.37 -17.79
CA LEU A 198 13.45 -4.45 -18.49
C LEU A 198 12.45 -5.53 -18.92
N TRP A 199 11.59 -5.94 -18.00
CA TRP A 199 10.50 -6.88 -18.25
C TRP A 199 9.47 -6.79 -17.13
N ALA A 200 8.25 -7.21 -17.44
CA ALA A 200 7.16 -7.27 -16.48
C ALA A 200 6.37 -8.57 -16.68
N LYS A 201 5.99 -9.17 -15.55
CA LYS A 201 4.96 -10.20 -15.44
C LYS A 201 3.89 -9.69 -14.49
N ARG A 202 2.76 -10.39 -14.41
CA ARG A 202 1.64 -9.99 -13.55
C ARG A 202 2.09 -9.59 -12.13
N ARG A 203 2.94 -10.40 -11.49
CA ARG A 203 3.33 -10.25 -10.07
C ARG A 203 4.76 -9.76 -9.83
N ILE A 204 5.55 -9.58 -10.89
CA ILE A 204 6.96 -9.24 -10.80
C ILE A 204 7.32 -8.22 -11.87
N LEU A 205 7.95 -7.12 -11.46
CA LEU A 205 8.41 -6.05 -12.34
C LEU A 205 9.90 -5.80 -12.13
N CYS A 206 10.67 -5.93 -13.20
CA CYS A 206 12.09 -5.66 -13.20
C CYS A 206 12.38 -4.38 -13.98
N MET A 207 13.02 -3.43 -13.32
CA MET A 207 13.33 -2.12 -13.89
C MET A 207 14.77 -1.72 -13.58
N GLU A 208 15.28 -0.73 -14.30
CA GLU A 208 16.59 -0.16 -14.07
C GLU A 208 16.72 0.35 -12.63
N PHE A 209 17.81 0.01 -11.94
CA PHE A 209 18.08 0.57 -10.64
C PHE A 209 18.60 2.00 -10.78
N LYS A 210 17.83 2.99 -10.34
CA LYS A 210 18.27 4.37 -10.19
C LYS A 210 18.58 4.66 -8.72
N TYR A 211 19.83 5.01 -8.43
CA TYR A 211 20.22 5.39 -7.07
C TYR A 211 19.53 6.69 -6.67
N ARG A 212 18.83 6.68 -5.53
CA ARG A 212 18.20 7.87 -4.96
C ARG A 212 19.01 8.33 -3.73
N GLN A 213 19.60 9.52 -3.78
CA GLN A 213 19.84 10.25 -2.52
C GLN A 213 18.48 10.65 -1.97
N LYS A 214 18.17 10.26 -0.73
CA LYS A 214 16.97 10.75 -0.03
C LYS A 214 16.97 12.28 -0.11
N LEU A 215 15.99 12.87 -0.79
CA LEU A 215 15.74 14.30 -0.71
C LEU A 215 15.38 14.58 0.76
N GLN A 216 16.34 15.08 1.54
CA GLN A 216 16.03 15.78 2.78
C GLN A 216 15.26 17.04 2.36
N MET A 217 13.94 16.94 2.35
CA MET A 217 13.08 18.10 2.16
C MET A 217 13.38 19.08 3.30
N TYR A 218 13.75 20.30 2.93
CA TYR A 218 13.92 21.46 3.79
C TYR A 218 12.70 21.62 4.72
N SER A 219 12.83 21.16 5.97
CA SER A 219 12.03 21.65 7.09
C SER A 219 12.85 22.73 7.77
N GLN A 220 12.79 23.94 7.21
CA GLN A 220 13.13 25.20 7.87
C GLN A 220 12.72 26.34 6.94
N ARG A 221 11.43 26.70 7.00
CA ARG A 221 10.97 28.09 7.01
C ARG A 221 9.69 28.16 7.84
#